data_AF-A0A8H3R070-F1
#
_entry.id   AF-A0A8H3R070-F1
#
_cell.length_a   1.000
_cell.length_b   1.000
_cell.length_c   1.000
_cell.angle_alpha   90.00
_cell.angle_beta   90.00
_cell.angle_gamma   90.00
#
_symmetry.space_group_name_H-M   'P 1'
#
loop_
_entity.id
_entity.type
_entity.pdbx_description
1 polymer ?
#
loop_
_entity_poly.entity_id
_entity_poly.type
_entity_poly.pdbx_seq_one_letter_code
_entity_poly.pdbx_strand_id
1 'polypeptide(L)'
;MGPVVDNNEAMRCEYISTILHTAVSLLGGLIISPQLTIIGTESSGRVDYAIKKKLDELLEEIICITEGKQNQPGKGVAQNLMQCRSSCEMNLDMLKKKRKADEAFETDYEYVYGIVSTATDWYFILYSTEAIYCTSRTEYRISLTEEALKDPTDLRKNVKRILEVIVGLLKDRVSVSDEPASKKRRVVENIKKK
;
A
#
# COMPACT_ATOMS: atom_id res chain seq x y z
N MET A 1 -27.96 5.76 27.76
CA MET A 1 -27.11 5.92 26.57
C MET A 1 -26.27 4.66 26.43
N GLY A 2 -26.29 4.01 25.26
CA GLY A 2 -25.49 2.81 24.99
C GLY A 2 -24.02 3.16 24.70
N PRO A 3 -23.10 2.17 24.73
CA PRO A 3 -21.68 2.41 24.53
C PRO A 3 -21.39 2.91 23.12
N VAL A 4 -20.45 3.84 22.99
CA VAL A 4 -19.93 4.39 21.73
C VAL A 4 -19.16 3.28 20.99
N VAL A 5 -19.87 2.37 20.32
CA VAL A 5 -19.27 1.23 19.59
C VAL A 5 -19.24 1.44 18.08
N ASP A 6 -19.81 2.54 17.58
CA ASP A 6 -19.91 2.83 16.14
C ASP A 6 -19.14 4.09 15.76
N ASN A 7 -17.81 4.10 15.92
CA ASN A 7 -17.00 4.99 15.08
C ASN A 7 -17.12 4.49 13.64
N ASN A 8 -17.88 5.25 12.84
CA ASN A 8 -18.16 4.96 11.44
C ASN A 8 -16.85 4.73 10.65
N GLU A 9 -16.93 3.88 9.62
CA GLU A 9 -15.83 3.59 8.71
C GLU A 9 -15.20 4.88 8.13
N ALA A 10 -16.02 5.91 7.90
CA ALA A 10 -15.60 7.20 7.36
C ALA A 10 -14.56 7.92 8.24
N MET A 11 -14.74 8.00 9.56
CA MET A 11 -13.78 8.64 10.48
C MET A 11 -12.45 7.87 10.52
N ARG A 12 -12.50 6.54 10.40
CA ARG A 12 -11.29 5.71 10.34
C ARG A 12 -10.54 5.95 9.04
N CYS A 13 -11.27 6.06 7.93
CA CYS A 13 -10.69 6.41 6.64
C CYS A 13 -10.04 7.79 6.67
N GLU A 14 -10.62 8.80 7.33
CA GLU A 14 -9.97 10.11 7.52
C GLU A 14 -8.64 10.02 8.28
N TYR A 15 -8.60 9.23 9.37
CA TYR A 15 -7.37 9.04 10.13
C TYR A 15 -6.29 8.33 9.30
N ILE A 16 -6.67 7.26 8.61
CA ILE A 16 -5.78 6.51 7.70
C ILE A 16 -5.27 7.45 6.60
N SER A 17 -6.18 8.19 5.96
CA SER A 17 -5.89 9.17 4.92
C SER A 17 -4.85 10.19 5.38
N THR A 18 -5.01 10.73 6.59
CA THR A 18 -4.08 11.72 7.14
C THR A 18 -2.64 11.18 7.23
N ILE A 19 -2.47 9.94 7.70
CA ILE A 19 -1.16 9.28 7.75
C ILE A 19 -0.60 9.04 6.34
N LEU A 20 -1.43 8.57 5.40
CA LEU A 20 -1.02 8.33 4.01
C LEU A 20 -0.59 9.63 3.32
N HIS A 21 -1.39 10.69 3.42
CA HIS A 21 -1.07 12.01 2.86
C HIS A 21 0.20 12.59 3.47
N THR A 22 0.41 12.42 4.78
CA THR A 22 1.66 12.83 5.44
C THR A 22 2.84 12.08 4.85
N ALA A 23 2.77 10.75 4.75
CA ALA A 23 3.85 9.94 4.18
C ALA A 23 4.13 10.30 2.71
N VAL A 24 3.08 10.52 1.91
CA VAL A 24 3.20 10.96 0.51
C VAL A 24 3.82 12.35 0.42
N SER A 25 3.43 13.31 1.26
CA SER A 25 4.00 14.68 1.23
C SER A 25 5.49 14.74 1.57
N LEU A 26 6.01 13.73 2.27
CA LEU A 26 7.43 13.61 2.58
C LEU A 26 8.25 13.11 1.36
N LEU A 27 7.58 12.71 0.27
CA LEU A 27 8.17 12.18 -0.94
C LEU A 27 7.70 12.99 -2.17
N GLY A 28 8.61 13.28 -3.09
CA GLY A 28 8.26 13.93 -4.35
C GLY A 28 7.71 12.94 -5.38
N GLY A 29 6.85 13.41 -6.30
CA GLY A 29 6.45 12.64 -7.49
C GLY A 29 5.39 11.56 -7.26
N LEU A 30 4.72 11.57 -6.10
CA LEU A 30 3.65 10.63 -5.77
C LEU A 30 2.27 11.30 -5.82
N ILE A 31 1.26 10.53 -6.18
CA ILE A 31 -0.15 10.94 -6.18
C ILE A 31 -0.96 9.93 -5.37
N ILE A 32 -1.86 10.43 -4.52
CA ILE A 32 -2.88 9.60 -3.89
C ILE A 32 -4.20 9.74 -4.64
N SER A 33 -4.84 8.61 -4.91
CA SER A 33 -6.13 8.52 -5.60
C SER A 33 -7.11 7.76 -4.71
N PRO A 34 -7.99 8.50 -3.99
CA PRO A 34 -9.04 7.90 -3.21
C PRO A 34 -10.02 7.13 -4.10
N GLN A 35 -10.54 6.01 -3.59
CA GLN A 35 -11.65 5.28 -4.20
C GLN A 35 -11.38 4.84 -5.66
N LEU A 36 -10.12 4.50 -5.98
CA LEU A 36 -9.72 4.05 -7.31
C LEU A 36 -10.25 2.64 -7.59
N THR A 37 -10.83 2.43 -8.78
CA THR A 37 -11.19 1.09 -9.24
C THR A 37 -9.97 0.40 -9.83
N ILE A 38 -9.60 -0.73 -9.23
CA ILE A 38 -8.59 -1.65 -9.75
C ILE A 38 -9.30 -2.70 -10.60
N ILE A 39 -8.80 -2.92 -11.82
CA ILE A 39 -9.36 -3.87 -12.78
C ILE A 39 -8.30 -4.93 -13.06
N GLY A 40 -8.60 -6.17 -12.73
CA GLY A 40 -7.79 -7.32 -13.11
C GLY A 40 -8.65 -8.45 -13.62
N THR A 41 -7.97 -9.49 -14.10
CA THR A 41 -8.59 -10.66 -14.74
C THR A 41 -9.45 -11.47 -13.78
N GLU A 42 -8.96 -11.68 -12.56
CA GLU A 42 -9.67 -12.48 -11.54
C GLU A 42 -10.51 -11.64 -10.56
N SER A 43 -10.14 -10.38 -10.37
CA SER A 43 -10.84 -9.50 -9.43
C SER A 43 -10.85 -8.07 -9.95
N SER A 44 -11.97 -7.39 -9.74
CA SER A 44 -12.10 -5.97 -9.98
C SER A 44 -12.84 -5.35 -8.81
N GLY A 45 -12.37 -4.22 -8.32
CA GLY A 45 -12.93 -3.62 -7.12
C GLY A 45 -12.30 -2.29 -6.78
N ARG A 46 -13.01 -1.54 -5.95
CA ARG A 46 -12.57 -0.23 -5.49
C ARG A 46 -11.66 -0.40 -4.27
N VAL A 47 -10.50 0.28 -4.28
CA VAL A 47 -9.62 0.40 -3.11
C VAL A 47 -9.90 1.73 -2.42
N ASP A 48 -9.65 1.82 -1.11
CA ASP A 48 -9.88 3.08 -0.40
C ASP A 48 -8.95 4.19 -0.85
N TYR A 49 -7.67 3.84 -1.02
CA TYR A 49 -6.66 4.72 -1.59
C TYR A 49 -5.67 3.91 -2.42
N ALA A 50 -5.29 4.46 -3.58
CA ALA A 50 -4.14 4.02 -4.34
C ALA A 50 -3.08 5.12 -4.32
N ILE A 51 -1.82 4.75 -4.09
CA ILE A 51 -0.67 5.64 -4.21
C ILE A 51 0.04 5.27 -5.51
N LYS A 52 0.23 6.27 -6.36
CA LYS A 52 0.82 6.14 -7.67
C LYS A 52 2.12 6.92 -7.78
N LYS A 53 3.09 6.37 -8.50
CA LYS A 53 4.33 7.02 -8.91
C LYS A 53 4.13 7.59 -10.31
N LYS A 54 4.43 8.88 -10.51
CA LYS A 54 4.48 9.47 -11.85
C LYS A 54 5.68 8.90 -12.61
N LEU A 55 5.44 8.31 -13.78
CA LEU A 55 6.49 7.82 -14.68
C LEU A 55 6.84 8.87 -15.73
N ASP A 56 5.83 9.46 -16.36
CA ASP A 56 5.93 10.58 -17.30
C ASP A 56 4.64 11.43 -17.24
N GLU A 57 4.41 12.33 -18.20
CA GLU A 57 3.25 13.23 -18.20
C GLU A 57 1.90 12.50 -18.31
N LEU A 58 1.88 11.28 -18.85
CA LEU A 58 0.63 10.55 -19.15
C LEU A 58 0.52 9.22 -18.41
N LEU A 59 1.60 8.75 -17.77
CA LEU A 59 1.67 7.44 -17.14
C LEU A 59 1.94 7.50 -15.63
N GLU A 60 1.14 6.73 -14.91
CA GLU A 60 1.18 6.62 -13.46
C GLU A 60 1.16 5.14 -13.07
N GLU A 61 2.18 4.70 -12.36
CA GLU A 61 2.30 3.33 -11.87
C GLU A 61 1.66 3.23 -10.48
N ILE A 62 0.81 2.23 -10.24
CA ILE A 62 0.29 1.95 -8.91
C ILE A 62 1.39 1.27 -8.09
N ILE A 63 1.85 1.92 -7.02
CA ILE A 63 2.95 1.40 -6.19
C ILE A 63 2.48 0.89 -4.83
N CYS A 64 1.34 1.37 -4.35
CA CYS A 64 0.74 0.93 -3.10
C CYS A 64 -0.78 1.07 -3.15
N ILE A 65 -1.53 0.13 -2.56
CA ILE A 65 -2.98 0.24 -2.35
C ILE A 65 -3.34 0.03 -0.89
N THR A 66 -4.45 0.62 -0.46
CA THR A 66 -4.87 0.56 0.95
C THR A 66 -6.32 0.17 1.10
N GLU A 67 -6.61 -0.63 2.12
CA GLU A 67 -7.96 -1.04 2.51
C GLU A 67 -8.18 -0.72 4.00
N GLY A 68 -9.13 0.17 4.28
CA GLY A 68 -9.67 0.43 5.61
C GLY A 68 -10.68 -0.64 6.00
N LYS A 69 -10.69 -1.05 7.27
CA LYS A 69 -11.71 -1.97 7.82
C LYS A 69 -12.15 -1.51 9.21
N GLN A 70 -13.40 -1.77 9.57
CA GLN A 70 -13.88 -1.46 10.92
C GLN A 70 -13.32 -2.44 11.98
N ASN A 71 -13.44 -3.75 11.74
CA ASN A 71 -13.11 -4.77 12.75
C ASN A 71 -12.74 -6.16 12.18
N GLN A 72 -12.62 -6.28 10.85
CA GLN A 72 -12.32 -7.56 10.16
C GLN A 72 -11.04 -7.45 9.32
N PRO A 73 -9.86 -7.24 9.94
CA PRO A 73 -8.60 -7.06 9.22
C PRO A 73 -8.26 -8.27 8.34
N GLY A 74 -8.58 -9.50 8.75
CA GLY A 74 -8.35 -10.70 7.93
C GLY A 74 -9.08 -10.69 6.58
N LYS A 75 -10.33 -10.19 6.54
CA LYS A 75 -11.05 -9.99 5.27
C LYS A 75 -10.41 -8.88 4.44
N GLY A 76 -9.97 -7.81 5.09
CA GLY A 76 -9.22 -6.75 4.43
C GLY A 76 -7.93 -7.24 3.79
N VAL A 77 -7.18 -8.11 4.47
CA VAL A 77 -5.94 -8.72 3.93
C VAL A 77 -6.24 -9.57 2.69
N ALA A 78 -7.24 -10.45 2.75
CA ALA A 78 -7.61 -11.27 1.61
C ALA A 78 -8.07 -10.43 0.40
N GLN A 79 -8.88 -9.39 0.64
CA GLN A 79 -9.34 -8.48 -0.41
C GLN A 79 -8.19 -7.67 -1.00
N ASN A 80 -7.35 -7.06 -0.15
CA ASN A 80 -6.23 -6.25 -0.57
C ASN A 80 -5.19 -7.08 -1.35
N LEU A 81 -5.02 -8.37 -1.01
CA LEU A 81 -4.15 -9.28 -1.75
C LEU A 81 -4.61 -9.45 -3.21
N MET A 82 -5.90 -9.69 -3.42
CA MET A 82 -6.47 -9.83 -4.77
C MET A 82 -6.35 -8.52 -5.56
N GLN A 83 -6.59 -7.39 -4.91
CA GLN A 83 -6.44 -6.07 -5.54
C GLN A 83 -4.97 -5.75 -5.85
N CYS A 84 -4.01 -6.16 -5.01
CA CYS A 84 -2.58 -6.00 -5.26
C CYS A 84 -2.14 -6.78 -6.52
N ARG A 85 -2.66 -8.01 -6.66
CA ARG A 85 -2.47 -8.80 -7.89
C ARG A 85 -3.01 -8.06 -9.11
N SER A 86 -4.26 -7.62 -9.07
CA SER A 86 -4.88 -6.88 -10.17
C SER A 86 -4.15 -5.56 -10.47
N SER A 87 -3.57 -4.91 -9.45
CA SER A 87 -2.75 -3.71 -9.63
C SER A 87 -1.44 -4.02 -10.39
N CYS A 88 -0.82 -5.17 -10.12
CA CYS A 88 0.33 -5.64 -10.89
C CYS A 88 -0.04 -5.90 -12.35
N GLU A 89 -1.19 -6.55 -12.60
CA GLU A 89 -1.70 -6.79 -13.96
C GLU A 89 -1.90 -5.45 -14.71
N MET A 90 -2.53 -4.46 -14.07
CA MET A 90 -2.71 -3.12 -14.67
C MET A 90 -1.38 -2.44 -15.00
N ASN A 91 -0.41 -2.47 -14.09
CA ASN A 91 0.91 -1.88 -14.32
C ASN A 91 1.62 -2.58 -15.49
N LEU A 92 1.60 -3.91 -15.54
CA LEU A 92 2.22 -4.68 -16.62
C LEU A 92 1.56 -4.41 -17.97
N ASP A 93 0.23 -4.37 -18.03
CA ASP A 93 -0.51 -4.06 -19.25
C ASP A 93 -0.24 -2.62 -19.74
N MET A 94 -0.09 -1.68 -18.82
CA MET A 94 0.31 -0.31 -19.13
C MET A 94 1.72 -0.27 -19.73
N LEU A 95 2.69 -0.97 -19.12
CA LEU A 95 4.07 -1.02 -19.60
C LEU A 95 4.18 -1.71 -20.96
N LYS A 96 3.43 -2.80 -21.18
CA LYS A 96 3.38 -3.49 -22.48
C LYS A 96 2.94 -2.59 -23.62
N LYS A 97 1.96 -1.71 -23.38
CA LYS A 97 1.49 -0.74 -24.39
C LYS A 97 2.56 0.29 -24.76
N LYS A 98 3.60 0.47 -23.93
CA LYS A 98 4.75 1.37 -24.19
C LYS A 98 5.91 0.67 -24.91
N ARG A 99 6.05 -0.65 -24.78
CA ARG A 99 7.18 -1.42 -25.34
C ARG A 99 7.15 -1.50 -26.87
N LYS A 100 8.35 -1.54 -27.47
CA LYS A 100 8.53 -1.87 -28.89
C LYS A 100 8.50 -3.39 -29.08
N ALA A 101 8.26 -3.85 -30.31
CA ALA A 101 8.03 -5.27 -30.61
C ALA A 101 9.21 -6.21 -30.27
N ASP A 102 10.42 -5.67 -30.19
CA ASP A 102 11.67 -6.35 -29.84
C ASP A 102 11.87 -6.59 -28.33
N GLU A 103 11.13 -5.87 -27.47
CA GLU A 103 11.17 -6.01 -26.01
C GLU A 103 10.09 -6.99 -25.47
N ALA A 104 9.34 -7.64 -26.36
CA ALA A 104 8.20 -8.49 -26.02
C ALA A 104 8.57 -9.83 -25.34
N PHE A 105 9.87 -10.17 -25.30
CA PHE A 105 10.38 -11.43 -24.74
C PHE A 105 10.91 -11.31 -23.31
N GLU A 106 10.93 -10.12 -22.71
CA GLU A 106 11.31 -9.97 -21.31
C GLU A 106 10.24 -10.54 -20.37
N THR A 107 10.67 -11.29 -19.34
CA THR A 107 9.77 -11.76 -18.29
C THR A 107 9.19 -10.59 -17.52
N ASP A 108 7.87 -10.47 -17.56
CA ASP A 108 7.13 -9.46 -16.82
C ASP A 108 7.22 -9.74 -15.31
N TYR A 109 7.84 -8.81 -14.58
CA TYR A 109 7.93 -8.84 -13.14
C TYR A 109 7.42 -7.52 -12.57
N GLU A 110 6.52 -7.62 -11.60
CA GLU A 110 5.95 -6.46 -10.91
C GLU A 110 5.75 -6.79 -9.43
N TYR A 111 5.75 -5.75 -8.60
CA TYR A 111 5.33 -5.84 -7.21
C TYR A 111 4.67 -4.54 -6.73
N VAL A 112 3.66 -4.71 -5.89
CA VAL A 112 2.85 -3.64 -5.31
C VAL A 112 2.77 -3.85 -3.80
N TYR A 113 2.86 -2.75 -3.05
CA TYR A 113 2.63 -2.77 -1.62
C TYR A 113 1.14 -2.70 -1.29
N GLY A 114 0.72 -3.46 -0.29
CA GLY A 114 -0.62 -3.46 0.27
C GLY A 114 -0.62 -2.96 1.70
N ILE A 115 -1.60 -2.14 2.07
CA ILE A 115 -1.82 -1.68 3.45
C ILE A 115 -3.25 -2.04 3.83
N VAL A 116 -3.42 -2.71 4.96
CA VAL A 116 -4.73 -2.90 5.57
C VAL A 116 -4.73 -2.27 6.94
N SER A 117 -5.75 -1.48 7.26
CA SER A 117 -5.80 -0.78 8.54
C SER A 117 -7.19 -0.73 9.15
N THR A 118 -7.25 -0.89 10.47
CA THR A 118 -8.44 -0.60 11.27
C THR A 118 -8.42 0.80 11.91
N ALA A 119 -7.49 1.66 11.47
CA ALA A 119 -6.96 2.85 12.14
C ALA A 119 -6.09 2.54 13.36
N THR A 120 -6.44 1.54 14.16
CA THR A 120 -5.63 1.09 15.30
C THR A 120 -4.58 0.07 14.92
N ASP A 121 -4.91 -0.90 14.07
CA ASP A 121 -4.00 -1.98 13.69
C ASP A 121 -3.65 -1.85 12.21
N TRP A 122 -2.36 -1.95 11.89
CA TRP A 122 -1.81 -1.74 10.56
C TRP A 122 -1.02 -2.96 10.10
N TYR A 123 -1.37 -3.45 8.93
CA TYR A 123 -0.79 -4.61 8.27
C TYR A 123 -0.19 -4.16 6.94
N PHE A 124 1.03 -4.60 6.62
CA PHE A 124 1.66 -4.28 5.36
C PHE A 124 2.06 -5.56 4.61
N ILE A 125 1.75 -5.56 3.32
CA ILE A 125 1.88 -6.70 2.43
C ILE A 125 2.77 -6.25 1.26
N LEU A 126 3.60 -7.15 0.76
CA LEU A 126 4.27 -7.02 -0.53
C LEU A 126 3.74 -8.15 -1.40
N TYR A 127 3.00 -7.80 -2.45
CA TYR A 127 2.65 -8.74 -3.50
C TYR A 127 3.64 -8.58 -4.63
N SER A 128 4.18 -9.68 -5.14
CA SER A 128 4.90 -9.73 -6.40
C SER A 128 4.26 -10.77 -7.32
N THR A 129 4.55 -10.70 -8.61
CA THR A 129 4.07 -11.69 -9.59
C THR A 129 4.48 -13.14 -9.26
N GLU A 130 5.51 -13.34 -8.42
CA GLU A 130 6.03 -14.67 -8.06
C GLU A 130 5.68 -15.10 -6.63
N ALA A 131 5.40 -14.17 -5.73
CA ALA A 131 5.26 -14.48 -4.30
C ALA A 131 4.60 -13.36 -3.49
N ILE A 132 4.10 -13.74 -2.31
CA ILE A 132 3.45 -12.86 -1.35
C ILE A 132 4.29 -12.83 -0.08
N TYR A 133 4.53 -11.63 0.45
CA TYR A 133 5.29 -11.44 1.68
C TYR A 133 4.53 -10.53 2.65
N CYS A 134 4.46 -10.93 3.91
CA CYS A 134 4.07 -10.01 4.98
C CYS A 134 5.30 -9.25 5.47
N THR A 135 5.20 -7.94 5.71
CA THR A 135 6.37 -7.16 6.16
C THR A 135 6.70 -7.40 7.63
N SER A 136 5.73 -7.82 8.46
CA SER A 136 5.93 -8.10 9.89
C SER A 136 5.23 -9.39 10.35
N ARG A 137 5.76 -10.00 11.41
CA ARG A 137 5.13 -11.13 12.12
C ARG A 137 3.98 -10.69 13.05
N THR A 138 3.96 -9.42 13.43
CA THR A 138 2.98 -8.81 14.35
C THR A 138 2.45 -7.51 13.74
N GLU A 139 1.19 -7.17 13.99
CA GLU A 139 0.62 -5.89 13.58
C GLU A 139 1.36 -4.68 14.19
N TYR A 140 1.29 -3.55 13.50
CA TYR A 140 1.70 -2.26 14.05
C TYR A 140 0.46 -1.59 14.65
N ARG A 141 0.54 -1.22 15.93
CA ARG A 141 -0.63 -0.75 16.68
C ARG A 141 -0.50 0.69 17.15
N ILE A 142 -1.59 1.44 17.00
CA ILE A 142 -1.83 2.76 17.58
C ILE A 142 -2.98 2.63 18.58
N SER A 143 -2.72 2.98 19.83
CA SER A 143 -3.77 3.05 20.85
C SER A 143 -4.50 4.38 20.72
N LEU A 144 -5.78 4.34 20.36
CA LEU A 144 -6.67 5.50 20.29
C LEU A 144 -7.64 5.48 21.49
N THR A 145 -7.09 5.65 22.70
CA THR A 145 -7.86 5.69 23.96
C THR A 145 -7.82 7.10 24.56
N GLU A 146 -8.77 7.42 25.46
CA GLU A 146 -8.75 8.72 26.15
C GLU A 146 -7.47 8.92 26.98
N GLU A 147 -6.91 7.85 27.53
CA GLU A 147 -5.65 7.86 28.26
C GLU A 147 -4.48 8.29 27.36
N ALA A 148 -4.48 7.86 26.10
CA ALA A 148 -3.45 8.25 25.13
C ALA A 148 -3.49 9.74 24.79
N LEU A 149 -4.60 10.45 25.08
CA LEU A 149 -4.69 11.91 24.93
C LEU A 149 -4.12 12.65 26.14
N LYS A 150 -4.11 12.03 27.34
CA LYS A 150 -3.53 12.61 28.56
C LYS A 150 -1.99 12.59 28.52
N ASP A 151 -1.43 11.50 28.01
CA ASP A 151 0.00 11.39 27.69
C ASP A 151 0.19 10.83 26.26
N PRO A 152 0.41 11.70 25.26
CA PRO A 152 0.51 11.29 23.87
C PRO A 152 1.88 10.74 23.49
N THR A 153 2.77 10.45 24.45
CA THR A 153 4.13 9.96 24.17
C THR A 153 4.12 8.68 23.33
N ASP A 154 3.37 7.67 23.75
CA ASP A 154 3.25 6.41 23.02
C ASP A 154 2.47 6.56 21.72
N LEU A 155 1.44 7.41 21.69
CA LEU A 155 0.69 7.74 20.49
C LEU A 155 1.61 8.30 19.40
N ARG A 156 2.41 9.33 19.73
CA ARG A 156 3.38 9.95 18.81
C ARG A 156 4.43 8.96 18.35
N LYS A 157 4.95 8.13 19.27
CA LYS A 157 5.94 7.09 18.97
C LYS A 157 5.40 6.06 17.97
N ASN A 158 4.17 5.58 18.16
CA ASN A 158 3.56 4.58 17.29
C ASN A 158 3.14 5.15 15.93
N VAL A 159 2.60 6.38 15.90
CA VAL A 159 2.32 7.11 14.64
C VAL A 159 3.61 7.30 13.85
N LYS A 160 4.69 7.76 14.50
CA LYS A 160 6.01 7.92 13.87
C LYS A 160 6.49 6.60 13.28
N ARG A 161 6.40 5.50 14.03
CA ARG A 161 6.82 4.17 13.56
C ARG A 161 6.05 3.73 12.31
N ILE A 162 4.74 3.95 12.26
CA ILE A 162 3.91 3.61 11.09
C ILE A 162 4.26 4.50 9.89
N LEU A 163 4.44 5.80 10.12
CA LEU A 163 4.90 6.72 9.08
C LEU A 163 6.26 6.30 8.51
N GLU A 164 7.22 5.92 9.36
CA GLU A 164 8.53 5.42 8.92
C GLU A 164 8.42 4.17 8.04
N VAL A 165 7.52 3.24 8.38
CA VAL A 165 7.25 2.07 7.55
C VAL A 165 6.68 2.49 6.20
N ILE A 166 5.61 3.30 6.17
CA ILE A 166 4.96 3.71 4.91
C ILE A 166 5.95 4.48 4.03
N VAL A 167 6.66 5.47 4.58
CA VAL A 167 7.69 6.23 3.85
C VAL A 167 8.78 5.30 3.34
N GLY A 168 9.20 4.30 4.12
CA GLY A 168 10.16 3.29 3.70
C GLY A 168 9.70 2.48 2.48
N LEU A 169 8.45 1.99 2.49
CA LEU A 169 7.86 1.22 1.39
C LEU A 169 7.68 2.07 0.12
N LEU A 170 7.24 3.32 0.27
CA LEU A 170 7.06 4.23 -0.86
C LEU A 170 8.41 4.66 -1.45
N LYS A 171 9.39 4.99 -0.60
CA LYS A 171 10.75 5.33 -1.04
C LYS A 171 11.41 4.15 -1.76
N ASP A 172 11.19 2.93 -1.27
CA ASP A 172 11.60 1.70 -1.93
C ASP A 172 11.10 1.66 -3.38
N ARG A 173 9.79 1.82 -3.63
CA ARG A 173 9.25 1.84 -5.01
C ARG A 173 9.76 2.99 -5.86
N VAL A 174 9.89 4.18 -5.29
CA VAL A 174 10.34 5.37 -6.04
C VAL A 174 11.81 5.22 -6.47
N SER A 175 12.64 4.60 -5.64
CA SER A 175 14.08 4.44 -5.89
C SER A 175 14.45 3.34 -6.89
N VAL A 176 13.50 2.49 -7.26
CA VAL A 176 13.73 1.32 -8.12
C VAL A 176 13.41 1.69 -9.56
N SER A 177 14.30 1.31 -10.48
CA SER A 177 14.07 1.42 -11.92
C SER A 177 12.82 0.62 -12.33
N ASP A 178 12.10 1.11 -13.33
CA ASP A 178 10.84 0.52 -13.76
C ASP A 178 11.03 -0.81 -14.52
N GLU A 179 12.29 -1.16 -14.84
CA GLU A 179 12.68 -2.43 -15.46
C GLU A 179 12.31 -3.65 -14.60
N PRO A 180 11.72 -4.71 -15.21
CA PRO A 180 11.36 -5.94 -14.50
C PRO A 180 12.53 -6.57 -13.71
N ALA A 181 13.73 -6.60 -14.30
CA ALA A 181 14.90 -7.18 -13.66
C ALA A 181 15.33 -6.41 -12.39
N SER A 182 15.23 -5.08 -12.43
CA SER A 182 15.54 -4.21 -11.30
C SER A 182 14.53 -4.41 -10.16
N LYS A 183 13.24 -4.48 -10.50
CA LYS A 183 12.15 -4.79 -9.55
C LYS A 183 12.33 -6.16 -8.88
N LYS A 184 12.65 -7.19 -9.67
CA LYS A 184 12.89 -8.55 -9.15
C LYS A 184 14.08 -8.61 -8.21
N ARG A 185 15.21 -8.01 -8.61
CA ARG A 185 16.41 -7.92 -7.76
C ARG A 185 16.08 -7.27 -6.43
N ARG A 186 15.30 -6.18 -6.45
CA ARG A 186 14.94 -5.46 -5.22
C ARG A 186 14.16 -6.32 -4.23
N VAL A 187 13.15 -7.06 -4.70
CA VAL A 187 12.35 -7.93 -3.84
C VAL A 187 13.22 -9.05 -3.23
N VAL A 188 14.10 -9.66 -4.03
CA VAL A 188 15.04 -10.68 -3.56
C VAL A 188 15.98 -10.14 -2.48
N GLU A 189 16.49 -8.92 -2.63
CA GLU A 189 17.33 -8.27 -1.62
C GLU A 189 16.57 -7.97 -0.33
N ASN A 190 15.31 -7.54 -0.42
CA ASN A 190 14.47 -7.27 0.74
C ASN A 190 14.17 -8.54 1.55
N ILE A 191 14.05 -9.70 0.89
CA ILE A 191 13.86 -11.00 1.56
C ILE A 191 15.13 -11.43 2.29
N LYS A 192 16.30 -11.29 1.66
CA LYS A 192 17.59 -11.72 2.25
C LYS A 192 18.00 -10.91 3.49
N LYS A 193 17.40 -9.72 3.69
CA LYS A 193 17.66 -8.84 4.84
C LYS A 193 16.77 -9.13 6.05
N LYS A 194 15.74 -9.97 5.90
CA LYS A 194 14.88 -10.44 6.99
C LYS A 194 15.44 -11.71 7.60
#